data_AF-A0A962UD62-F1
#
_entry.id   AF-A0A962UD62-F1
#
_cell.length_a   1.000
_cell.length_b   1.000
_cell.length_c   1.000
_cell.angle_alpha   90.00
_cell.angle_beta   90.00
_cell.angle_gamma   90.00
#
_symmetry.space_group_name_H-M   'P 1'
#
loop_
_entity.id
_entity.type
_entity.pdbx_description
1 polymer ?
#
loop_
_entity_poly.entity_id
_entity_poly.type
_entity_poly.pdbx_seq_one_letter_code
_entity_poly.pdbx_strand_id
1 'polypeptide(L)'
;MSPQLLVCRDLRDIGLLELGAPAPDILLLGWSGPPQVDAGLPGWLLGPLSIALAASGPVGFFSGDAGPDATEVAAPWMRRVAALLGHAAPLYFRVTTAPKTVAAAFDAPNASWDMQAQILLGISGPPPALSMAEAEALVSDTWLAAVRRKSGIRWALRPAVDGAAAGFWSSEPDIGADLLDRIRGTGVSVNEVDPDSFRCPA
;
A
#
# COMPACT_ATOMS: atom_id res chain seq x y z
N MET A 1 -5.93 -24.33 -6.28
CA MET A 1 -6.97 -23.28 -6.22
C MET A 1 -6.66 -22.24 -7.28
N SER A 2 -7.68 -21.64 -7.90
CA SER A 2 -7.47 -20.54 -8.83
C SER A 2 -7.00 -19.27 -8.07
N PRO A 3 -6.12 -18.46 -8.65
CA PRO A 3 -5.75 -17.15 -8.09
C PRO A 3 -6.97 -16.26 -7.90
N GLN A 4 -7.11 -15.63 -6.74
CA GLN A 4 -8.23 -14.75 -6.39
C GLN A 4 -7.80 -13.67 -5.40
N LEU A 5 -8.36 -12.48 -5.58
CA LEU A 5 -8.32 -11.40 -4.60
C LEU A 5 -9.49 -11.61 -3.62
N LEU A 6 -9.18 -11.61 -2.34
CA LEU A 6 -10.14 -11.69 -1.25
C LEU A 6 -10.38 -10.28 -0.71
N VAL A 7 -11.64 -9.94 -0.44
CA VAL A 7 -12.03 -8.63 0.09
C VAL A 7 -12.83 -8.83 1.36
N CYS A 8 -12.38 -8.23 2.47
CA CYS A 8 -13.13 -8.18 3.71
C CYS A 8 -13.46 -6.73 4.08
N ARG A 9 -14.74 -6.48 4.37
CA ARG A 9 -15.27 -5.16 4.75
C ARG A 9 -15.55 -5.02 6.24
N ASP A 10 -15.64 -6.14 6.96
CA ASP A 10 -15.92 -6.15 8.40
C ASP A 10 -14.67 -6.54 9.17
N LEU A 11 -13.99 -5.55 9.76
CA LEU A 11 -12.72 -5.78 10.44
C LEU A 11 -12.89 -6.05 11.95
N ARG A 12 -14.13 -6.25 12.42
CA ARG A 12 -14.46 -6.24 13.86
C ARG A 12 -13.75 -7.31 14.69
N ASP A 13 -13.28 -8.40 14.08
CA ASP A 13 -12.65 -9.53 14.79
C ASP A 13 -11.32 -10.02 14.18
N ILE A 14 -10.82 -9.36 13.13
CA ILE A 14 -9.46 -9.62 12.66
C ILE A 14 -8.55 -8.82 13.58
N GLY A 15 -7.62 -9.48 14.26
CA GLY A 15 -6.61 -8.85 15.10
C GLY A 15 -5.64 -7.99 14.30
N LEU A 16 -6.13 -6.91 13.66
CA LEU A 16 -5.40 -5.96 12.83
C LEU A 16 -4.49 -5.04 13.64
N LEU A 17 -3.93 -5.57 14.73
CA LEU A 17 -2.70 -5.06 15.33
C LEU A 17 -1.62 -4.86 14.25
N GLU A 18 -1.68 -5.62 13.16
CA GLU A 18 -0.73 -5.55 12.05
C GLU A 18 -0.96 -4.40 11.04
N LEU A 19 -2.16 -3.83 10.93
CA LEU A 19 -2.38 -2.63 10.10
C LEU A 19 -2.19 -1.32 10.88
N GLY A 20 -2.01 -1.39 12.21
CA GLY A 20 -1.78 -0.24 13.08
C GLY A 20 -2.99 0.69 13.28
N ALA A 21 -4.13 0.47 12.60
CA ALA A 21 -5.35 1.27 12.76
C ALA A 21 -6.62 0.49 12.34
N PRO A 22 -7.35 -0.16 13.27
CA PRO A 22 -8.66 -0.73 12.96
C PRO A 22 -9.66 0.40 12.75
N ALA A 23 -10.15 0.56 11.53
CA ALA A 23 -11.18 1.53 11.22
C ALA A 23 -12.26 0.90 10.32
N PRO A 24 -13.56 1.19 10.57
CA PRO A 24 -14.67 0.56 9.85
C PRO A 24 -14.74 0.91 8.35
N ASP A 25 -13.93 1.86 7.90
CA ASP A 25 -13.84 2.36 6.53
C ASP A 25 -12.60 1.86 5.77
N ILE A 26 -11.90 0.85 6.31
CA ILE A 26 -10.81 0.16 5.61
C ILE A 26 -11.36 -1.13 4.97
N LEU A 27 -11.05 -1.32 3.69
CA LEU A 27 -11.18 -2.61 3.01
C LEU A 27 -9.89 -3.41 3.25
N LEU A 28 -10.01 -4.65 3.70
CA LEU A 28 -8.88 -5.58 3.72
C LEU A 28 -8.81 -6.33 2.40
N LEU A 29 -7.69 -6.21 1.71
CA LEU A 29 -7.39 -6.88 0.44
C LEU A 29 -6.39 -7.99 0.70
N GLY A 30 -6.82 -9.24 0.61
CA GLY A 30 -5.95 -10.43 0.67
C GLY A 30 -5.87 -11.11 -0.68
N TRP A 31 -4.97 -12.07 -0.81
CA TRP A 31 -4.80 -12.81 -2.05
C TRP A 31 -4.59 -14.30 -1.80
N SER A 32 -5.12 -15.13 -2.70
CA SER A 32 -4.92 -16.57 -2.60
C SER A 32 -3.51 -16.98 -3.00
N GLY A 33 -3.00 -17.98 -2.28
CA GLY A 33 -1.66 -18.51 -2.44
C GLY A 33 -1.07 -18.87 -1.08
N PRO A 34 0.07 -19.57 -1.05
CA PRO A 34 0.83 -19.70 0.17
C PRO A 34 1.28 -18.30 0.62
N PRO A 35 1.23 -17.98 1.92
CA PRO A 35 1.83 -16.76 2.43
C PRO A 35 3.31 -16.76 2.06
N GLN A 36 3.76 -15.68 1.43
CA GLN A 36 5.16 -15.47 1.16
C GLN A 36 5.63 -14.40 2.13
N VAL A 37 6.07 -14.87 3.31
CA VAL A 37 6.66 -14.00 4.32
C VAL A 37 7.84 -13.27 3.68
N ASP A 38 7.90 -11.97 3.91
CA ASP A 38 8.93 -11.09 3.36
C ASP A 38 8.98 -11.05 1.82
N ALA A 39 7.82 -11.18 1.14
CA ALA A 39 7.73 -11.06 -0.31
C ALA A 39 6.73 -9.98 -0.75
N GLY A 40 6.98 -9.42 -1.94
CA GLY A 40 6.07 -8.52 -2.61
C GLY A 40 4.76 -9.18 -3.03
N LEU A 41 3.95 -8.45 -3.82
CA LEU A 41 2.68 -8.99 -4.30
C LEU A 41 2.86 -10.22 -5.20
N PRO A 42 1.90 -11.16 -5.21
CA PRO A 42 1.90 -12.25 -6.18
C PRO A 42 1.96 -11.71 -7.60
N GLY A 43 2.81 -12.31 -8.45
CA GLY A 43 3.01 -11.83 -9.82
C GLY A 43 1.74 -11.77 -10.67
N TRP A 44 0.74 -12.60 -10.39
CA TRP A 44 -0.57 -12.56 -11.05
C TRP A 44 -1.41 -11.34 -10.68
N LEU A 45 -1.19 -10.76 -9.48
CA LEU A 45 -1.93 -9.60 -8.97
C LEU A 45 -1.19 -8.28 -9.25
N LEU A 46 0.15 -8.32 -9.31
CA LEU A 46 1.00 -7.14 -9.46
C LEU A 46 0.58 -6.26 -10.65
N GLY A 47 0.42 -6.85 -11.83
CA GLY A 47 -0.02 -6.14 -13.03
C GLY A 47 -1.42 -5.54 -12.89
N PRO A 48 -2.46 -6.37 -12.62
CA PRO A 48 -3.82 -5.91 -12.37
C PRO A 48 -3.95 -4.77 -11.36
N LEU A 49 -3.34 -4.92 -10.18
CA LEU A 49 -3.44 -3.93 -9.11
C LEU A 49 -2.73 -2.63 -9.50
N SER A 50 -1.52 -2.72 -10.06
CA SER A 50 -0.76 -1.52 -10.46
C SER A 50 -1.45 -0.72 -11.55
N ILE A 51 -2.11 -1.41 -12.51
CA ILE A 51 -2.94 -0.76 -13.54
C ILE A 51 -4.15 -0.09 -12.91
N ALA A 52 -4.85 -0.78 -12.01
CA ALA A 52 -6.04 -0.25 -11.37
C ALA A 52 -5.73 1.00 -10.53
N LEU A 53 -4.66 0.96 -9.72
CA LEU A 53 -4.23 2.10 -8.89
C LEU A 53 -3.79 3.30 -9.75
N ALA A 54 -2.99 3.07 -10.79
CA ALA A 54 -2.54 4.13 -11.70
C ALA A 54 -3.70 4.76 -12.50
N ALA A 55 -4.76 3.99 -12.79
CA ALA A 55 -5.95 4.50 -13.47
C ALA A 55 -6.79 5.42 -12.57
N SER A 56 -6.66 5.33 -11.25
CA SER A 56 -7.35 6.21 -10.29
C SER A 56 -6.67 7.58 -10.13
N GLY A 57 -5.52 7.80 -10.75
CA GLY A 57 -4.78 9.07 -10.74
C GLY A 57 -3.30 8.91 -10.37
N PRO A 58 -2.60 10.02 -10.06
CA PRO A 58 -1.22 9.98 -9.58
C PRO A 58 -1.08 9.17 -8.28
N VAL A 59 -0.11 8.27 -8.26
CA VAL A 59 0.23 7.41 -7.14
C VAL A 59 1.54 7.87 -6.52
N GLY A 60 1.49 8.21 -5.23
CA GLY A 60 2.63 8.59 -4.42
C GLY A 60 3.15 7.42 -3.58
N PHE A 61 4.47 7.23 -3.52
CA PHE A 61 5.10 6.21 -2.68
C PHE A 61 6.55 6.55 -2.34
N PHE A 62 7.08 5.95 -1.28
CA PHE A 62 8.48 6.10 -0.90
C PHE A 62 9.38 5.12 -1.65
N SER A 63 10.58 5.55 -2.04
CA SER A 63 11.54 4.75 -2.80
C SER A 63 12.97 5.15 -2.50
N GLY A 64 13.90 4.21 -2.53
CA GLY A 64 15.34 4.50 -2.52
C GLY A 64 15.89 5.02 -3.86
N ASP A 65 15.09 4.95 -4.93
CA ASP A 65 15.44 5.48 -6.25
C ASP A 65 14.84 6.88 -6.44
N ALA A 66 15.69 7.85 -6.79
CA ALA A 66 15.29 9.22 -7.08
C ALA A 66 14.39 9.30 -8.31
N GLY A 67 14.61 8.49 -9.35
CA GLY A 67 13.89 8.64 -10.62
C GLY A 67 13.80 10.09 -11.14
N PRO A 68 12.92 10.36 -12.12
CA PRO A 68 12.74 11.71 -12.69
C PRO A 68 11.77 12.61 -11.89
N ASP A 69 10.84 12.02 -11.14
CA ASP A 69 9.70 12.74 -10.51
C ASP A 69 9.70 12.64 -8.98
N ALA A 70 10.85 12.42 -8.35
CA ALA A 70 10.91 12.27 -6.90
C ALA A 70 11.47 13.48 -6.17
N THR A 71 10.94 13.66 -4.97
CA THR A 71 11.38 14.67 -4.02
C THR A 71 12.11 13.97 -2.90
N GLU A 72 13.34 14.38 -2.59
CA GLU A 72 14.08 13.83 -1.46
C GLU A 72 13.33 14.14 -0.16
N VAL A 73 13.11 13.10 0.66
CA VAL A 73 12.52 13.22 1.98
C VAL A 73 13.62 13.00 3.01
N ALA A 74 14.00 14.07 3.72
CA ALA A 74 14.94 13.96 4.82
C ALA A 74 14.29 13.20 5.99
N ALA A 75 14.51 11.88 6.08
CA ALA A 75 13.97 11.00 7.12
C ALA A 75 15.10 10.36 7.96
N PRO A 76 15.45 10.91 9.13
CA PRO A 76 16.58 10.48 9.96
C PRO A 76 16.50 9.05 10.49
N TRP A 77 15.30 8.51 10.74
CA TRP A 77 15.14 7.11 11.19
C TRP A 77 15.30 6.11 10.04
N MET A 78 14.88 6.47 8.81
CA MET A 78 15.19 5.65 7.63
C MET A 78 16.68 5.66 7.35
N ARG A 79 17.40 6.76 7.61
CA ARG A 79 18.88 6.69 7.65
C ARG A 79 19.39 5.69 8.69
N ARG A 80 18.70 5.47 9.82
CA ARG A 80 19.07 4.44 10.81
C ARG A 80 18.74 3.03 10.33
N VAL A 81 17.56 2.79 9.73
CA VAL A 81 17.19 1.48 9.16
C VAL A 81 18.10 1.14 7.97
N ALA A 82 18.30 2.09 7.08
CA ALA A 82 19.20 2.00 5.94
C ALA A 82 20.67 1.81 6.38
N ALA A 83 21.11 2.46 7.48
CA ALA A 83 22.41 2.19 8.10
C ALA A 83 22.52 0.82 8.77
N LEU A 84 21.44 0.33 9.40
CA LEU A 84 21.33 -1.02 9.97
C LEU A 84 21.39 -2.10 8.90
N LEU A 85 20.81 -1.84 7.74
CA LEU A 85 20.81 -2.74 6.59
C LEU A 85 22.05 -2.55 5.69
N GLY A 86 22.94 -1.59 5.98
CA GLY A 86 24.16 -1.34 5.23
C GLY A 86 23.97 -0.62 3.89
N HIS A 87 22.80 -0.05 3.64
CA HIS A 87 22.42 0.61 2.40
C HIS A 87 22.15 2.09 2.68
N ALA A 88 23.18 2.92 2.83
CA ALA A 88 22.99 4.36 3.02
C ALA A 88 22.47 5.04 1.73
N ALA A 89 21.19 4.83 1.41
CA ALA A 89 20.52 5.47 0.28
C ALA A 89 19.56 6.56 0.78
N PRO A 90 19.51 7.72 0.10
CA PRO A 90 18.46 8.70 0.32
C PRO A 90 17.09 8.10 -0.01
N LEU A 91 16.07 8.49 0.77
CA LEU A 91 14.69 8.13 0.48
C LEU A 91 14.04 9.28 -0.27
N TYR A 92 13.30 8.93 -1.32
CA TYR A 92 12.54 9.85 -2.11
C TYR A 92 11.05 9.53 -2.04
N PHE A 93 10.21 10.56 -2.07
CA PHE A 93 8.80 10.42 -2.35
C PHE A 93 8.57 10.64 -3.84
N ARG A 94 8.15 9.58 -4.52
CA ARG A 94 7.88 9.56 -5.96
C ARG A 94 6.40 9.74 -6.20
N VAL A 95 6.05 10.44 -7.27
CA VAL A 95 4.67 10.44 -7.78
C VAL A 95 4.68 9.99 -9.23
N THR A 96 3.77 9.09 -9.60
CA THR A 96 3.72 8.54 -10.95
C THR A 96 2.28 8.23 -11.37
N THR A 97 2.03 8.25 -12.68
CA THR A 97 0.80 7.70 -13.29
C THR A 97 1.10 6.46 -14.13
N ALA A 98 2.36 6.01 -14.17
CA ALA A 98 2.77 4.87 -14.99
C ALA A 98 2.58 3.56 -14.21
N PRO A 99 1.75 2.61 -14.70
CA PRO A 99 1.52 1.34 -14.01
C PRO A 99 2.79 0.54 -13.72
N LYS A 100 3.79 0.59 -14.62
CA LYS A 100 5.08 -0.09 -14.42
C LYS A 100 5.85 0.48 -13.22
N THR A 101 5.75 1.78 -12.99
CA THR A 101 6.40 2.45 -11.86
C THR A 101 5.65 2.19 -10.56
N VAL A 102 4.32 2.08 -10.60
CA VAL A 102 3.51 1.61 -9.45
C VAL A 102 3.87 0.17 -9.10
N ALA A 103 4.03 -0.71 -10.10
CA ALA A 103 4.45 -2.10 -9.87
C ALA A 103 5.83 -2.17 -9.16
N ALA A 104 6.77 -1.31 -9.56
CA ALA A 104 8.08 -1.25 -8.93
C ALA A 104 8.03 -0.82 -7.44
N ALA A 105 6.96 -0.16 -6.99
CA ALA A 105 6.78 0.20 -5.58
C ALA A 105 6.62 -1.03 -4.68
N PHE A 106 6.22 -2.18 -5.24
CA PHE A 106 6.04 -3.40 -4.45
C PHE A 106 7.35 -4.15 -4.17
N ASP A 107 8.41 -3.87 -4.94
CA ASP A 107 9.69 -4.59 -4.88
C ASP A 107 10.90 -3.63 -4.73
N ALA A 108 10.70 -2.36 -4.34
CA ALA A 108 11.75 -1.34 -4.40
C ALA A 108 12.86 -1.56 -3.34
N PRO A 109 14.15 -1.56 -3.70
CA PRO A 109 15.23 -1.73 -2.73
C PRO A 109 15.20 -0.65 -1.62
N ASN A 110 15.31 -1.06 -0.35
CA ASN A 110 15.27 -0.24 0.87
C ASN A 110 13.90 0.34 1.26
N ALA A 111 12.92 0.14 0.39
CA ALA A 111 11.53 0.44 0.64
C ALA A 111 10.71 -0.54 -0.20
N SER A 112 10.86 -1.85 0.08
CA SER A 112 10.07 -2.90 -0.55
C SER A 112 8.85 -3.24 0.31
N TRP A 113 7.76 -3.67 -0.32
CA TRP A 113 6.44 -3.79 0.30
C TRP A 113 6.42 -4.68 1.55
N ASP A 114 7.34 -5.62 1.59
CA ASP A 114 7.57 -6.63 2.61
C ASP A 114 8.34 -6.14 3.84
N MET A 115 9.12 -5.06 3.72
CA MET A 115 9.98 -4.56 4.81
C MET A 115 9.22 -3.92 5.99
N GLN A 116 7.89 -4.04 6.01
CA GLN A 116 6.95 -3.36 6.89
C GLN A 116 7.06 -1.83 6.77
N ALA A 117 5.93 -1.13 6.85
CA ALA A 117 5.87 0.34 6.78
C ALA A 117 6.11 0.93 5.36
N GLN A 118 5.31 0.49 4.39
CA GLN A 118 5.14 1.20 3.11
C GLN A 118 3.70 1.52 2.81
N ILE A 119 3.49 2.62 2.09
CA ILE A 119 2.17 3.14 1.82
C ILE A 119 2.15 3.71 0.42
N LEU A 120 1.15 3.31 -0.36
CA LEU A 120 0.83 3.95 -1.63
C LEU A 120 -0.30 4.94 -1.36
N LEU A 121 -0.20 6.12 -1.96
CA LEU A 121 -1.14 7.22 -1.79
C LEU A 121 -1.74 7.58 -3.15
N GLY A 122 -3.06 7.56 -3.27
CA GLY A 122 -3.76 8.19 -4.37
C GLY A 122 -3.82 9.69 -4.17
N ILE A 123 -3.16 10.46 -5.03
CA ILE A 123 -3.04 11.91 -4.89
C ILE A 123 -4.02 12.61 -5.82
N SER A 124 -4.72 13.62 -5.31
CA SER A 124 -5.46 14.60 -6.10
C SER A 124 -4.64 15.87 -6.22
N GLY A 125 -4.33 16.28 -7.45
CA GLY A 125 -3.56 17.50 -7.72
C GLY A 125 -2.04 17.30 -7.58
N PRO A 126 -1.29 18.35 -7.21
CA PRO A 126 0.17 18.28 -7.13
C PRO A 126 0.63 17.35 -6.00
N PRO A 127 1.85 16.78 -6.10
CA PRO A 127 2.46 16.00 -5.04
C PRO A 127 2.36 16.72 -3.68
N PRO A 128 1.88 16.07 -2.61
CA PRO A 128 1.79 16.71 -1.32
C PRO A 128 3.20 17.01 -0.81
N ALA A 129 3.42 18.23 -0.32
CA ALA A 129 4.59 18.51 0.49
C ALA A 129 4.47 17.68 1.79
N LEU A 130 5.48 16.84 2.04
CA LEU A 130 5.58 16.03 3.24
C LEU A 130 6.72 16.55 4.09
N SER A 131 6.40 17.01 5.30
CA SER A 131 7.41 17.16 6.33
C SER A 131 7.92 15.80 6.80
N MET A 132 9.09 15.78 7.44
CA MET A 132 9.68 14.57 8.01
C MET A 132 8.73 13.86 8.99
N ALA A 133 8.06 14.61 9.88
CA ALA A 133 7.12 14.05 10.84
C ALA A 133 5.87 13.45 10.16
N GLU A 134 5.45 14.01 9.02
CA GLU A 134 4.33 13.47 8.25
C GLU A 134 4.74 12.20 7.50
N ALA A 135 5.94 12.16 6.93
CA ALA A 135 6.47 10.94 6.31
C ALA A 135 6.63 9.81 7.34
N GLU A 136 7.12 10.12 8.55
CA GLU A 136 7.17 9.20 9.69
C GLU A 136 5.79 8.68 10.08
N ALA A 137 4.82 9.58 10.21
CA ALA A 137 3.47 9.21 10.59
C ALA A 137 2.82 8.29 9.55
N LEU A 138 3.04 8.54 8.24
CA LEU A 138 2.50 7.76 7.13
C LEU A 138 2.96 6.30 7.10
N VAL A 139 4.12 5.98 7.66
CA VAL A 139 4.63 4.61 7.68
C VAL A 139 4.52 3.95 9.07
N SER A 140 4.37 4.74 10.13
CA SER A 140 4.03 4.23 11.47
C SER A 140 2.58 3.73 11.59
N ASP A 141 2.21 3.17 12.74
CA ASP A 141 0.82 2.78 13.05
C ASP A 141 -0.18 3.94 12.98
N THR A 142 0.29 5.20 13.04
CA THR A 142 -0.56 6.39 12.96
C THR A 142 -0.92 6.81 11.53
N TRP A 143 -0.59 6.00 10.52
CA TRP A 143 -0.72 6.34 9.10
C TRP A 143 -2.12 6.79 8.71
N LEU A 144 -3.17 6.14 9.20
CA LEU A 144 -4.54 6.46 8.81
C LEU A 144 -4.90 7.89 9.28
N ALA A 145 -4.49 8.24 10.49
CA ALA A 145 -4.66 9.60 11.00
C ALA A 145 -3.83 10.61 10.19
N ALA A 146 -2.63 10.24 9.75
CA ALA A 146 -1.80 11.08 8.89
C ALA A 146 -2.43 11.32 7.51
N VAL A 147 -2.94 10.26 6.89
CA VAL A 147 -3.63 10.30 5.60
C VAL A 147 -4.86 11.20 5.67
N ARG A 148 -5.73 11.02 6.67
CA ARG A 148 -6.96 11.80 6.84
C ARG A 148 -6.73 13.30 7.07
N ARG A 149 -5.55 13.69 7.57
CA ARG A 149 -5.20 15.12 7.75
C ARG A 149 -4.80 15.82 6.44
N LYS A 150 -4.59 15.08 5.35
CA LYS A 150 -4.14 15.63 4.06
C LYS A 150 -5.30 15.65 3.06
N SER A 151 -5.77 16.85 2.70
CA SER A 151 -6.85 17.06 1.72
C SER A 151 -6.53 16.60 0.30
N GLY A 152 -5.24 16.40 -0.02
CA GLY A 152 -4.79 15.92 -1.32
C GLY A 152 -4.74 14.39 -1.47
N ILE A 153 -5.06 13.61 -0.42
CA ILE A 153 -5.02 12.15 -0.48
C ILE A 153 -6.45 11.60 -0.62
N ARG A 154 -6.70 10.88 -1.72
CA ARG A 154 -7.98 10.25 -2.05
C ARG A 154 -8.11 8.82 -1.56
N TRP A 155 -6.99 8.10 -1.54
CA TRP A 155 -6.92 6.74 -1.04
C TRP A 155 -5.52 6.43 -0.55
N ALA A 156 -5.41 5.40 0.28
CA ALA A 156 -4.15 4.89 0.77
C ALA A 156 -4.20 3.36 0.81
N LEU A 157 -3.11 2.72 0.40
CA LEU A 157 -2.93 1.26 0.46
C LEU A 157 -1.69 0.98 1.30
N ARG A 158 -1.83 0.16 2.35
CA ARG A 158 -0.75 -0.21 3.27
C ARG A 158 -0.68 -1.73 3.43
N PRO A 159 0.49 -2.39 3.38
CA PRO A 159 0.64 -3.80 3.66
C PRO A 159 0.37 -4.13 5.13
N ALA A 160 -0.12 -5.33 5.38
CA ALA A 160 -0.02 -5.98 6.68
C ALA A 160 1.45 -6.37 6.97
N VAL A 161 1.74 -6.64 8.25
CA VAL A 161 3.09 -6.95 8.77
C VAL A 161 3.77 -8.11 8.05
N ASP A 162 3.01 -9.08 7.54
CA ASP A 162 3.52 -10.27 6.87
C ASP A 162 3.49 -10.20 5.33
N GLY A 163 3.00 -9.10 4.75
CA GLY A 163 2.82 -8.97 3.31
C GLY A 163 1.81 -9.97 2.73
N ALA A 164 0.89 -10.55 3.52
CA ALA A 164 -0.16 -11.45 3.01
C ALA A 164 -1.46 -10.72 2.65
N ALA A 165 -1.62 -9.49 3.14
CA ALA A 165 -2.76 -8.64 2.88
C ALA A 165 -2.37 -7.17 2.87
N ALA A 166 -3.32 -6.32 2.48
CA ALA A 166 -3.18 -4.87 2.52
C ALA A 166 -4.48 -4.20 2.99
N GLY A 167 -4.35 -3.18 3.84
CA GLY A 167 -5.44 -2.27 4.17
C GLY A 167 -5.57 -1.20 3.10
N PHE A 168 -6.78 -1.03 2.57
CA PHE A 168 -7.13 0.02 1.64
C PHE A 168 -8.14 0.98 2.28
N TRP A 169 -7.74 2.23 2.42
CA TRP A 169 -8.61 3.33 2.84
C TRP A 169 -8.92 4.24 1.65
N SER A 170 -10.13 4.79 1.59
CA SER A 170 -10.48 5.86 0.64
C SER A 170 -11.30 6.96 1.29
N SER A 171 -11.17 8.18 0.76
CA SER A 171 -11.92 9.35 1.21
C SER A 171 -13.41 9.26 0.85
N GLU A 172 -13.73 8.47 -0.18
CA GLU A 172 -15.08 8.23 -0.69
C GLU A 172 -15.27 6.73 -0.94
N PRO A 173 -16.44 6.13 -0.62
CA PRO A 173 -16.70 4.70 -0.83
C PRO A 173 -16.56 4.25 -2.30
N ASP A 174 -16.94 5.11 -3.25
CA ASP A 174 -16.95 4.79 -4.68
C ASP A 174 -15.53 4.52 -5.23
N ILE A 175 -14.49 5.09 -4.61
CA ILE A 175 -13.09 4.86 -5.01
C ILE A 175 -12.71 3.40 -4.75
N GLY A 176 -13.10 2.85 -3.60
CA GLY A 176 -12.85 1.45 -3.28
C GLY A 176 -13.61 0.49 -4.20
N ALA A 177 -14.86 0.83 -4.54
CA ALA A 177 -15.65 0.05 -5.50
C ALA A 177 -15.03 0.07 -6.91
N ASP A 178 -14.67 1.25 -7.41
CA ASP A 178 -14.03 1.43 -8.71
C ASP A 178 -12.68 0.69 -8.80
N LEU A 179 -11.88 0.70 -7.74
CA LEU A 179 -10.63 -0.09 -7.67
C LEU A 179 -10.92 -1.58 -7.90
N LEU A 180 -11.88 -2.14 -7.16
CA LEU A 180 -12.22 -3.57 -7.26
C LEU A 180 -12.79 -3.91 -8.64
N ASP A 181 -13.61 -3.05 -9.22
CA ASP A 181 -14.18 -3.25 -10.56
C ASP A 181 -13.10 -3.21 -11.65
N ARG A 182 -12.12 -2.31 -11.54
CA ARG A 182 -10.95 -2.29 -12.44
C ARG A 182 -10.14 -3.57 -12.35
N ILE A 183 -9.90 -4.07 -11.13
CA ILE A 183 -9.19 -5.34 -10.94
C ILE A 183 -9.98 -6.49 -11.57
N ARG A 184 -11.30 -6.57 -11.36
CA ARG A 184 -12.17 -7.56 -12.03
C ARG A 184 -12.07 -7.47 -13.54
N GLY A 185 -12.03 -6.25 -14.09
CA GLY A 185 -11.88 -6.00 -15.53
C GLY A 185 -10.60 -6.56 -16.16
N THR A 186 -9.60 -6.92 -15.35
CA THR A 186 -8.36 -7.59 -15.82
C THR A 186 -8.45 -9.11 -15.87
N GLY A 187 -9.59 -9.69 -15.48
CA GLY A 187 -9.81 -11.14 -15.39
C GLY A 187 -9.45 -11.76 -14.04
N VAL A 188 -9.03 -10.96 -13.06
CA VAL A 188 -8.83 -11.41 -11.67
C VAL A 188 -10.19 -11.65 -11.01
N SER A 189 -10.35 -12.83 -10.39
CA SER A 189 -11.51 -13.10 -9.53
C SER A 189 -11.39 -12.30 -8.24
N VAL A 190 -12.42 -11.52 -7.92
CA VAL A 190 -12.50 -10.69 -6.69
C VAL A 190 -13.70 -11.15 -5.89
N ASN A 191 -13.44 -11.78 -4.73
CA ASN A 191 -14.45 -12.42 -3.90
C ASN A 191 -14.55 -11.71 -2.55
N GLU A 192 -15.77 -11.34 -2.16
CA GLU A 192 -16.02 -10.90 -0.80
C GLU A 192 -16.05 -12.12 0.13
N VAL A 193 -15.37 -12.02 1.26
CA VAL A 193 -15.29 -13.11 2.23
C VAL A 193 -15.52 -12.57 3.64
N ASP A 194 -16.02 -13.47 4.49
CA ASP A 194 -16.17 -13.17 5.91
C ASP A 194 -14.80 -13.02 6.59
N PRO A 195 -14.71 -12.26 7.70
CA PRO A 195 -13.44 -11.96 8.35
C PRO A 195 -12.72 -13.20 8.85
N ASP A 196 -13.47 -14.23 9.24
CA ASP A 196 -12.92 -15.53 9.67
C ASP A 196 -12.23 -16.31 8.54
N SER A 197 -12.54 -16.00 7.28
CA SER A 197 -11.88 -16.61 6.11
C SER A 197 -10.50 -16.02 5.83
N PHE A 198 -10.16 -14.90 6.47
CA PHE A 198 -8.86 -14.23 6.37
C PHE A 198 -7.85 -14.67 7.41
N ARG A 199 -8.25 -15.49 8.40
CA ARG A 199 -7.30 -16.07 9.35
C ARG A 199 -6.31 -16.89 8.54
N CYS A 200 -5.10 -16.37 8.38
CA CYS A 200 -4.00 -17.03 7.71
C CYS A 200 -3.98 -18.51 8.10
N PRO A 201 -3.87 -19.46 7.16
CA PRO A 201 -3.54 -20.82 7.52
C PRO A 201 -2.22 -20.75 8.29
N ALA A 202 -2.27 -21.16 9.56
CA ALA A 202 -1.12 -21.24 10.44
C ALA A 202 0.01 -22.09 9.82
#